data_AF-A0A511K880-F1
#
_entry.id   AF-A0A511K880-F1
#
_cell.length_a   1.000
_cell.length_b   1.000
_cell.length_c   1.000
_cell.angle_alpha   90.00
_cell.angle_beta   90.00
_cell.angle_gamma   90.00
#
_symmetry.space_group_name_H-M   'P 1'
#
loop_
_entity.id
_entity.type
_entity.pdbx_description
1 polymer ?
#
loop_
_entity_poly.entity_id
_entity_poly.type
_entity_poly.pdbx_seq_one_letter_code
_entity_poly.pdbx_strand_id
1 'polypeptide(L)'
;MSTQIIECKIVDSNRKVLGSLTVWAFATGEFEFTGDFLSFMDEWSQESHRFSCLFDRTAKLRSRFAREGTSIWGTEVTDQPAIAYLEHMRIKPKYCNQGIGSWVLKQIWLPEEGVKMVNTDFLFVQPGALVEEFPPHDPFEPDPHREAKLAISDRITQSCQRNGFRRVGATSYFCLSFDPNHASRCIPITEDAKFVEDATRSKGELVGMLARGAMPW
;
A
#
# COMPACT_ATOMS: atom_id res chain seq x y z
N MET A 1 6.49 21.11 -4.45
CA MET A 1 5.91 19.76 -4.26
C MET A 1 6.17 18.91 -5.48
N SER A 2 7.15 18.00 -5.40
CA SER A 2 7.42 17.03 -6.46
C SER A 2 6.69 15.73 -6.15
N THR A 3 5.62 15.50 -6.90
CA THR A 3 4.89 14.25 -6.92
C THR A 3 5.17 13.55 -8.23
N GLN A 4 5.52 12.27 -8.16
CA GLN A 4 5.76 11.47 -9.34
C GLN A 4 4.83 10.26 -9.34
N ILE A 5 4.03 10.15 -10.40
CA ILE A 5 3.33 8.92 -10.73
C ILE A 5 4.23 8.14 -11.68
N ILE A 6 4.57 6.94 -11.26
CA ILE A 6 5.47 6.05 -11.98
C ILE A 6 4.65 4.91 -12.54
N GLU A 7 4.47 4.91 -13.86
CA GLU A 7 3.82 3.82 -14.58
C GLU A 7 4.83 2.91 -15.25
N CYS A 8 4.86 1.64 -14.84
CA CYS A 8 5.73 0.63 -15.41
C CYS A 8 4.92 -0.40 -16.20
N LYS A 9 5.38 -0.72 -17.41
CA LYS A 9 4.85 -1.86 -18.17
C LYS A 9 5.60 -3.12 -17.77
N ILE A 10 4.85 -4.15 -17.40
CA ILE A 10 5.40 -5.48 -17.11
C ILE A 10 5.54 -6.21 -18.44
N VAL A 11 6.77 -6.53 -18.85
CA VAL A 11 7.05 -7.14 -20.16
C VAL A 11 7.78 -8.47 -20.01
N ASP A 12 7.56 -9.40 -20.95
CA ASP A 12 8.38 -10.62 -21.07
C ASP A 12 9.70 -10.35 -21.83
N SER A 13 10.51 -11.40 -22.00
CA SER A 13 11.77 -11.36 -22.76
C SER A 13 11.60 -10.93 -24.22
N ASN A 14 10.39 -11.06 -24.79
CA ASN A 14 10.06 -10.63 -26.15
C ASN A 14 9.43 -9.23 -26.18
N ARG A 15 9.52 -8.46 -25.07
CA ARG A 15 8.90 -7.13 -24.89
C ARG A 15 7.37 -7.13 -24.99
N LYS A 16 6.72 -8.28 -24.82
CA LYS A 16 5.26 -8.37 -24.82
C LYS A 16 4.73 -7.88 -23.48
N VAL A 17 3.80 -6.94 -23.50
CA VAL A 17 3.18 -6.41 -22.28
C VAL A 17 2.28 -7.46 -21.63
N LEU A 18 2.67 -7.92 -20.45
CA LEU A 18 1.95 -8.87 -19.60
C LEU A 18 1.01 -8.15 -18.62
N GLY A 19 1.32 -6.90 -18.29
CA GLY A 19 0.60 -6.13 -17.28
C GLY A 19 1.14 -4.72 -17.10
N SER A 20 0.69 -4.06 -16.04
CA SER A 20 1.15 -2.73 -15.63
C SER A 20 1.23 -2.61 -14.11
N LEU A 21 2.02 -1.66 -13.65
CA LEU A 21 2.25 -1.32 -12.26
C LEU A 21 2.28 0.21 -12.14
N THR A 22 1.59 0.76 -11.15
CA THR A 22 1.59 2.20 -10.84
C THR A 22 2.07 2.40 -9.40
N VAL A 23 3.08 3.26 -9.23
CA VAL A 23 3.61 3.65 -7.93
C VAL A 23 3.52 5.16 -7.79
N TRP A 24 2.99 5.62 -6.66
CA TRP A 24 3.06 7.03 -6.26
C TRP A 24 4.32 7.26 -5.45
N ALA A 25 5.03 8.35 -5.75
CA ALA A 25 6.21 8.78 -5.05
C ALA A 25 6.08 10.24 -4.60
N PHE A 26 6.31 10.46 -3.30
CA PHE A 26 6.13 11.75 -2.63
C PHE A 26 7.44 12.15 -1.96
N ALA A 27 8.03 13.28 -2.33
CA ALA A 27 9.14 13.84 -1.56
C ALA A 27 8.66 14.40 -0.22
N THR A 28 9.31 14.06 0.89
CA THR A 28 8.85 14.42 2.24
C THR A 28 9.39 15.75 2.75
N GLY A 29 10.53 16.22 2.23
CA GLY A 29 11.27 17.34 2.79
C GLY A 29 10.53 18.68 2.87
N GLU A 30 9.61 18.97 1.93
CA GLU A 30 8.81 20.20 1.99
C GLU A 30 7.81 20.18 3.17
N PHE A 31 7.26 19.00 3.48
CA PHE A 31 6.24 18.80 4.52
C PHE A 31 6.78 18.98 5.94
N GLU A 32 8.10 18.85 6.14
CA GLU A 32 8.72 19.13 7.45
C GLU A 32 8.53 20.60 7.87
N PHE A 33 8.43 21.50 6.90
CA PHE A 33 8.28 22.94 7.15
C PHE A 33 6.83 23.41 7.05
N THR A 34 6.08 22.93 6.06
CA THR A 34 4.71 23.37 5.81
C THR A 34 3.70 22.69 6.75
N GLY A 35 3.95 21.43 7.12
CA GLY A 35 3.03 20.65 7.94
C GLY A 35 1.67 20.43 7.28
N ASP A 36 1.61 20.36 5.94
CA ASP A 36 0.39 20.25 5.14
C ASP A 36 0.24 18.90 4.41
N PHE A 37 1.03 17.88 4.76
CA PHE A 37 1.03 16.58 4.10
C PHE A 37 -0.37 15.95 4.01
N LEU A 38 -1.16 16.03 5.08
CA LEU A 38 -2.50 15.42 5.11
C LEU A 38 -3.46 16.12 4.16
N SER A 39 -3.39 17.45 4.06
CA SER A 39 -4.21 18.23 3.12
C SER A 39 -3.80 17.95 1.68
N PHE A 40 -2.50 17.90 1.41
CA PHE A 40 -1.96 17.52 0.10
C PHE A 40 -2.47 16.15 -0.36
N MET A 41 -2.50 15.16 0.54
CA MET A 41 -2.97 13.81 0.22
C MET A 41 -4.50 13.72 0.09
N ASP A 42 -5.25 14.57 0.79
CA ASP A 42 -6.72 14.63 0.72
C ASP A 42 -7.22 15.14 -0.63
N GLU A 43 -6.50 16.10 -1.22
CA GLU A 43 -6.85 16.68 -2.52
C GLU A 43 -6.70 15.68 -3.68
N TRP A 44 -5.83 14.68 -3.54
CA TRP A 44 -5.53 13.77 -4.65
C TRP A 44 -6.59 12.67 -4.80
N SER A 45 -6.90 11.92 -3.74
CA SER A 45 -7.89 10.85 -3.77
C SER A 45 -8.31 10.42 -2.37
N GLN A 46 -9.43 9.71 -2.28
CA GLN A 46 -9.84 9.09 -1.01
C GLN A 46 -8.84 8.03 -0.53
N GLU A 47 -8.15 7.33 -1.44
CA GLU A 47 -7.16 6.32 -1.11
C GLU A 47 -5.89 6.97 -0.53
N SER A 48 -5.36 7.99 -1.19
CA SER A 48 -4.22 8.78 -0.69
C SER A 48 -4.53 9.41 0.66
N HIS A 49 -5.74 9.96 0.86
CA HIS A 49 -6.17 10.45 2.17
C HIS A 49 -6.06 9.37 3.25
N ARG A 50 -6.68 8.20 3.03
CA ARG A 50 -6.67 7.09 3.99
C ARG A 50 -5.25 6.59 4.27
N PHE A 51 -4.40 6.53 3.25
CA PHE A 51 -2.99 6.17 3.40
C PHE A 51 -2.23 7.21 4.22
N SER A 52 -2.49 8.50 3.99
CA SER A 52 -1.84 9.60 4.73
C SER A 52 -2.11 9.56 6.23
N CYS A 53 -3.22 8.93 6.67
CA CYS A 53 -3.53 8.74 8.09
C CYS A 53 -2.52 7.86 8.85
N LEU A 54 -1.64 7.13 8.13
CA LEU A 54 -0.47 6.48 8.73
C LEU A 54 0.55 7.48 9.27
N PHE A 55 0.61 8.65 8.67
CA PHE A 55 1.60 9.68 8.91
C PHE A 55 0.99 10.88 9.64
N ASP A 56 1.85 11.70 10.23
CA ASP A 56 1.47 13.01 10.72
C ASP A 56 1.49 14.06 9.62
N ARG A 57 1.22 15.31 9.99
CA ARG A 57 1.17 16.45 9.07
C ARG A 57 2.51 16.78 8.40
N THR A 58 3.61 16.24 8.92
CA THR A 58 4.98 16.41 8.40
C THR A 58 5.48 15.19 7.64
N ALA A 59 4.57 14.30 7.21
CA ALA A 59 4.87 13.05 6.52
C ALA A 59 5.70 12.04 7.35
N LYS A 60 5.68 12.15 8.69
CA LYS A 60 6.38 11.22 9.59
C LYS A 60 5.45 10.11 10.05
N LEU A 61 5.93 8.86 10.10
CA LEU A 61 5.09 7.74 10.53
C LEU A 61 4.65 7.97 11.98
N ARG A 62 3.33 7.88 12.25
CA ARG A 62 2.83 8.14 13.60
C ARG A 62 3.35 7.09 14.57
N SER A 63 3.80 7.55 15.74
CA SER A 63 4.39 6.70 16.79
C SER A 63 3.51 5.55 17.26
N ARG A 64 2.18 5.63 17.11
CA ARG A 64 1.27 4.50 17.44
C ARG A 64 1.55 3.30 16.53
N PHE A 65 1.72 3.52 15.23
CA PHE A 65 1.91 2.44 14.26
C PHE A 65 3.29 1.82 14.36
N ALA A 66 4.28 2.61 14.81
CA ALA A 66 5.61 2.10 15.12
C ALA A 66 5.66 1.22 16.38
N ARG A 67 4.63 1.28 17.23
CA ARG A 67 4.56 0.52 18.51
C ARG A 67 3.48 -0.56 18.51
N GLU A 68 2.72 -0.67 17.42
CA GLU A 68 1.64 -1.64 17.26
C GLU A 68 2.08 -2.81 16.37
N GLY A 69 1.29 -3.89 16.37
CA GLY A 69 1.57 -5.07 15.56
C GLY A 69 2.90 -5.71 15.94
N THR A 70 3.80 -5.86 14.97
CA THR A 70 5.15 -6.40 15.19
C THR A 70 6.14 -5.35 15.67
N SER A 71 5.78 -4.05 15.66
CA SER A 71 6.67 -2.92 15.96
C SER A 71 7.96 -2.88 15.12
N ILE A 72 7.95 -3.52 13.95
CA ILE A 72 9.13 -3.66 13.09
C ILE A 72 9.42 -2.43 12.22
N TRP A 73 8.47 -1.50 12.16
CA TRP A 73 8.54 -0.28 11.36
C TRP A 73 8.70 0.91 12.29
N GLY A 74 9.93 1.35 12.48
CA GLY A 74 10.31 2.44 13.35
C GLY A 74 10.59 3.75 12.61
N THR A 75 11.54 4.49 13.18
CA THR A 75 12.01 5.78 12.68
C THR A 75 12.67 5.69 11.31
N GLU A 76 13.21 4.53 10.93
CA GLU A 76 13.82 4.31 9.62
C GLU A 76 12.87 4.56 8.45
N VAL A 77 11.57 4.37 8.67
CA VAL A 77 10.52 4.69 7.71
C VAL A 77 10.26 6.20 7.66
N THR A 78 10.32 6.86 8.81
CA THR A 78 10.10 8.31 8.96
C THR A 78 11.24 9.13 8.36
N ASP A 79 12.46 8.63 8.45
CA ASP A 79 13.67 9.36 8.04
C ASP A 79 13.94 9.25 6.53
N GLN A 80 12.99 8.69 5.77
CA GLN A 80 13.10 8.58 4.31
C GLN A 80 12.81 9.92 3.63
N PRO A 81 13.59 10.29 2.60
CA PRO A 81 13.36 11.53 1.85
C PRO A 81 12.17 11.43 0.90
N ALA A 82 11.60 10.22 0.72
CA ALA A 82 10.38 10.00 -0.01
C ALA A 82 9.53 8.85 0.56
N ILE A 83 8.23 8.91 0.30
CA ILE A 83 7.27 7.83 0.53
C ILE A 83 6.92 7.23 -0.83
N ALA A 84 6.99 5.90 -0.97
CA ALA A 84 6.50 5.18 -2.15
C ALA A 84 5.28 4.32 -1.81
N TYR A 85 4.21 4.45 -2.59
CA TYR A 85 2.97 3.69 -2.44
C TYR A 85 2.64 2.96 -3.74
N LEU A 86 2.54 1.64 -3.69
CA LEU A 86 2.04 0.81 -4.78
C LEU A 86 0.52 0.98 -4.85
N GLU A 87 0.07 1.80 -5.78
CA GLU A 87 -1.35 2.04 -6.04
C GLU A 87 -1.98 0.81 -6.70
N HIS A 88 -1.55 0.49 -7.92
CA HIS A 88 -2.16 -0.58 -8.70
C HIS A 88 -1.12 -1.52 -9.33
N MET A 89 -1.41 -2.82 -9.31
CA MET A 89 -0.69 -3.83 -10.10
C MET A 89 -1.72 -4.68 -10.85
N ARG A 90 -1.67 -4.69 -12.18
CA ARG A 90 -2.56 -5.48 -13.02
C ARG A 90 -1.77 -6.43 -13.90
N ILE A 91 -2.04 -7.72 -13.77
CA ILE A 91 -1.54 -8.76 -14.68
C ILE A 91 -2.72 -9.15 -15.59
N LYS A 92 -2.51 -9.22 -16.90
CA LYS A 92 -3.59 -9.63 -17.82
C LYS A 92 -4.06 -11.05 -17.43
N PRO A 93 -5.38 -11.33 -17.42
CA PRO A 93 -5.92 -12.58 -16.90
C PRO A 93 -5.25 -13.86 -17.40
N LYS A 94 -4.90 -13.93 -18.69
CA LYS A 94 -4.19 -15.07 -19.31
C LYS A 94 -2.77 -15.33 -18.78
N TYR A 95 -2.21 -14.39 -18.02
CA TYR A 95 -0.89 -14.44 -17.40
C TYR A 95 -0.96 -14.54 -15.88
N CYS A 96 -2.15 -14.51 -15.28
CA CYS A 96 -2.31 -14.68 -13.85
C CYS A 96 -1.91 -16.09 -13.40
N ASN A 97 -1.59 -16.23 -12.10
CA ASN A 97 -1.19 -17.49 -11.47
C ASN A 97 0.11 -18.13 -12.01
N GLN A 98 0.93 -17.37 -12.73
CA GLN A 98 2.22 -17.84 -13.28
C GLN A 98 3.43 -17.28 -12.51
N GLY A 99 3.21 -16.73 -11.30
CA GLY A 99 4.28 -16.13 -10.48
C GLY A 99 4.75 -14.75 -10.94
N ILE A 100 4.15 -14.17 -11.98
CA ILE A 100 4.58 -12.88 -12.56
C ILE A 100 4.50 -11.74 -11.55
N GLY A 101 3.42 -11.64 -10.76
CA GLY A 101 3.30 -10.59 -9.73
C GLY A 101 4.44 -10.65 -8.71
N SER A 102 4.76 -11.85 -8.22
CA SER A 102 5.90 -12.07 -7.32
C SER A 102 7.23 -11.74 -7.98
N TRP A 103 7.40 -12.07 -9.26
CA TRP A 103 8.59 -11.71 -10.01
C TRP A 103 8.73 -10.18 -10.12
N VAL A 104 7.66 -9.46 -10.52
CA VAL A 104 7.64 -8.00 -10.64
C VAL A 104 8.02 -7.33 -9.32
N LEU A 105 7.43 -7.76 -8.19
CA LEU A 105 7.74 -7.20 -6.88
C LEU A 105 9.23 -7.33 -6.52
N LYS A 106 9.90 -8.39 -6.97
CA LYS A 106 11.35 -8.55 -6.81
C LYS A 106 12.14 -7.65 -7.76
N GLN A 107 11.62 -7.36 -8.95
CA GLN A 107 12.28 -6.52 -9.95
C GLN A 107 12.20 -5.02 -9.62
N ILE A 108 11.13 -4.56 -8.95
CA ILE A 108 10.91 -3.13 -8.61
C ILE A 108 12.12 -2.51 -7.89
N TRP A 109 12.96 -3.32 -7.25
CA TRP A 109 14.10 -2.88 -6.47
C TRP A 109 15.46 -3.45 -6.93
N LEU A 110 15.58 -4.19 -8.04
CA LEU A 110 16.88 -4.78 -8.39
C LEU A 110 17.96 -3.68 -8.63
N PRO A 111 19.00 -3.59 -7.79
CA PRO A 111 20.03 -2.56 -7.91
C PRO A 111 20.89 -2.72 -9.16
N GLU A 112 20.91 -3.92 -9.75
CA GLU A 112 21.78 -4.30 -10.86
C GLU A 112 21.51 -3.53 -12.17
N GLU A 113 20.33 -2.92 -12.32
CA GLU A 113 20.01 -2.03 -13.46
C GLU A 113 20.06 -0.53 -13.10
N GLY A 114 20.44 -0.16 -11.86
CA GLY A 114 20.74 1.22 -11.48
C GLY A 114 19.55 2.19 -11.43
N VAL A 115 18.32 1.74 -11.69
CA VAL A 115 17.13 2.60 -11.66
C VAL A 115 16.46 2.54 -10.29
N LYS A 116 16.96 3.35 -9.34
CA LYS A 116 16.21 3.64 -8.11
C LYS A 116 14.97 4.46 -8.51
N MET A 117 13.83 3.78 -8.69
CA MET A 117 12.58 4.41 -9.16
C MET A 117 12.12 5.54 -8.23
N VAL A 118 12.37 5.40 -6.94
CA VAL A 118 12.02 6.38 -5.90
C VAL A 118 13.14 6.43 -4.88
N ASN A 119 13.51 7.62 -4.40
CA ASN A 119 14.52 7.77 -3.36
C ASN A 119 13.99 7.38 -1.97
N THR A 120 13.68 6.10 -1.78
CA THR A 120 13.24 5.52 -0.52
C THR A 120 13.63 4.05 -0.47
N ASP A 121 13.74 3.49 0.73
CA ASP A 121 14.04 2.09 0.96
C ASP A 121 12.78 1.27 1.31
N PHE A 122 11.59 1.87 1.17
CA PHE A 122 10.33 1.27 1.57
C PHE A 122 9.23 1.44 0.53
N LEU A 123 8.44 0.39 0.33
CA LEU A 123 7.26 0.40 -0.54
C LEU A 123 6.01 0.01 0.26
N PHE A 124 5.06 0.92 0.33
CA PHE A 124 3.77 0.70 0.95
C PHE A 124 2.76 0.13 -0.04
N VAL A 125 1.77 -0.60 0.47
CA VAL A 125 0.63 -1.07 -0.32
C VAL A 125 -0.57 -1.31 0.60
N GLN A 126 -1.78 -1.09 0.10
CA GLN A 126 -2.99 -1.68 0.67
C GLN A 126 -3.41 -2.88 -0.20
N PRO A 127 -3.14 -4.12 0.24
CA PRO A 127 -3.56 -5.30 -0.51
C PRO A 127 -5.08 -5.34 -0.63
N GLY A 128 -5.60 -5.49 -1.85
CA GLY A 128 -7.03 -5.55 -2.07
C GLY A 128 -7.40 -5.82 -3.51
N ALA A 129 -8.61 -6.32 -3.71
CA ALA A 129 -9.23 -6.38 -5.02
C ALA A 129 -9.46 -4.95 -5.55
N LEU A 130 -9.15 -4.74 -6.82
CA LEU A 130 -9.40 -3.48 -7.49
C LEU A 130 -10.89 -3.31 -7.76
N VAL A 131 -11.50 -2.22 -7.28
CA VAL A 131 -12.96 -2.01 -7.36
C VAL A 131 -13.43 -1.95 -8.81
N GLU A 132 -12.61 -1.36 -9.67
CA GLU A 132 -12.84 -1.21 -11.11
C GLU A 132 -12.75 -2.52 -11.91
N GLU A 133 -12.30 -3.64 -11.30
CA GLU A 133 -12.39 -4.97 -11.91
C GLU A 133 -13.78 -5.60 -11.78
N PHE A 134 -14.68 -4.96 -11.04
CA PHE A 134 -16.04 -5.44 -10.82
C PHE A 134 -17.06 -4.55 -11.53
N PRO A 135 -18.20 -5.12 -11.99
CA PRO A 135 -19.32 -4.34 -12.47
C PRO A 135 -19.75 -3.28 -11.44
N PRO A 136 -20.10 -2.06 -11.89
CA PRO A 136 -20.75 -1.08 -11.03
C PRO A 136 -22.04 -1.68 -10.44
N HIS A 137 -22.30 -1.38 -9.16
CA HIS A 137 -23.55 -1.71 -8.49
C HIS A 137 -24.07 -0.47 -7.76
N ASP A 138 -25.34 -0.51 -7.36
CA ASP A 138 -25.94 0.54 -6.56
C ASP A 138 -25.23 0.59 -5.18
N PRO A 139 -24.60 1.72 -4.79
CA PRO A 139 -23.90 1.83 -3.51
C PRO A 139 -24.82 1.78 -2.30
N PHE A 140 -26.14 1.91 -2.48
CA PHE A 140 -27.13 1.79 -1.40
C PHE A 140 -27.61 0.34 -1.19
N GLU A 141 -27.26 -0.58 -2.09
CA GLU A 141 -27.58 -2.00 -1.99
C GLU A 141 -26.36 -2.81 -1.50
N PRO A 142 -26.56 -3.99 -0.90
CA PRO A 142 -25.47 -4.88 -0.54
C PRO A 142 -24.62 -5.23 -1.77
N ASP A 143 -23.30 -5.08 -1.66
CA ASP A 143 -22.37 -5.36 -2.76
C ASP A 143 -22.47 -6.84 -3.21
N PRO A 144 -22.99 -7.13 -4.42
CA PRO A 144 -23.17 -8.50 -4.89
C PRO A 144 -21.84 -9.23 -5.15
N HIS A 145 -20.73 -8.48 -5.19
CA HIS A 145 -19.38 -9.01 -5.40
C HIS A 145 -18.55 -9.04 -4.12
N ARG A 146 -19.15 -8.75 -2.95
CA ARG A 146 -18.45 -8.69 -1.65
C ARG A 146 -17.59 -9.92 -1.39
N GLU A 147 -18.17 -11.12 -1.46
CA GLU A 147 -17.45 -12.38 -1.20
C GLU A 147 -16.31 -12.61 -2.20
N ALA A 148 -16.53 -12.26 -3.48
CA ALA A 148 -15.49 -12.38 -4.49
C ALA A 148 -14.33 -11.39 -4.24
N LYS A 149 -14.64 -10.15 -3.86
CA LYS A 149 -13.67 -9.12 -3.47
C LYS A 149 -12.86 -9.58 -2.27
N LEU A 150 -13.51 -10.08 -1.21
CA LEU A 150 -12.84 -10.60 -0.02
C LEU A 150 -11.90 -11.76 -0.37
N ALA A 151 -12.38 -12.75 -1.13
CA ALA A 151 -11.56 -13.88 -1.55
C ALA A 151 -10.37 -13.49 -2.45
N ILE A 152 -10.48 -12.42 -3.24
CA ILE A 152 -9.36 -11.88 -4.03
C ILE A 152 -8.39 -11.11 -3.13
N SER A 153 -8.90 -10.25 -2.25
CA SER A 153 -8.11 -9.50 -1.27
C SER A 153 -7.28 -10.44 -0.37
N ASP A 154 -7.85 -11.55 0.09
CA ASP A 154 -7.14 -12.57 0.88
C ASP A 154 -5.97 -13.18 0.09
N ARG A 155 -6.21 -13.52 -1.18
CA ARG A 155 -5.16 -14.07 -2.07
C ARG A 155 -4.05 -13.07 -2.31
N ILE A 156 -4.38 -11.79 -2.52
CA ILE A 156 -3.42 -10.71 -2.73
C ILE A 156 -2.64 -10.47 -1.43
N THR A 157 -3.31 -10.43 -0.28
CA THR A 157 -2.67 -10.29 1.04
C THR A 157 -1.63 -11.40 1.27
N GLN A 158 -2.02 -12.67 1.06
CA GLN A 158 -1.08 -13.79 1.17
C GLN A 158 0.08 -13.67 0.17
N SER A 159 -0.18 -13.19 -1.05
CA SER A 159 0.86 -12.95 -2.05
C SER A 159 1.85 -11.87 -1.58
N CYS A 160 1.38 -10.73 -1.08
CA CYS A 160 2.22 -9.68 -0.50
C CYS A 160 3.09 -10.24 0.65
N GLN A 161 2.48 -10.96 1.59
CA GLN A 161 3.20 -11.57 2.71
C GLN A 161 4.28 -12.56 2.27
N ARG A 162 3.99 -13.42 1.28
CA ARG A 162 4.98 -14.33 0.68
C ARG A 162 6.11 -13.60 -0.02
N ASN A 163 5.89 -12.38 -0.48
CA ASN A 163 6.89 -11.52 -1.11
C ASN A 163 7.59 -10.57 -0.13
N GLY A 164 7.46 -10.79 1.19
CA GLY A 164 8.22 -10.08 2.21
C GLY A 164 7.57 -8.81 2.75
N PHE A 165 6.37 -8.47 2.29
CA PHE A 165 5.60 -7.39 2.90
C PHE A 165 5.15 -7.78 4.31
N ARG A 166 5.26 -6.87 5.27
CA ARG A 166 4.70 -7.04 6.62
C ARG A 166 3.79 -5.88 6.96
N ARG A 167 2.80 -6.15 7.81
CA ARG A 167 1.77 -5.16 8.16
C ARG A 167 2.36 -3.99 8.95
N VAL A 168 1.84 -2.78 8.71
CA VAL A 168 2.22 -1.57 9.46
C VAL A 168 1.27 -1.42 10.65
N GLY A 169 1.79 -1.59 11.87
CA GLY A 169 0.96 -1.64 13.07
C GLY A 169 -0.10 -2.75 13.00
N ALA A 170 -1.34 -2.40 13.33
CA ALA A 170 -2.52 -3.26 13.14
C ALA A 170 -3.40 -2.84 11.94
N THR A 171 -2.86 -2.04 11.02
CA THR A 171 -3.62 -1.39 9.93
C THR A 171 -3.87 -2.33 8.74
N SER A 172 -4.67 -1.90 7.75
CA SER A 172 -4.82 -2.60 6.47
C SER A 172 -3.59 -2.48 5.56
N TYR A 173 -2.64 -1.61 5.89
CA TYR A 173 -1.47 -1.32 5.07
C TYR A 173 -0.30 -2.24 5.39
N PHE A 174 0.46 -2.53 4.35
CA PHE A 174 1.68 -3.30 4.41
C PHE A 174 2.84 -2.45 3.91
N CYS A 175 4.04 -2.79 4.37
CA CYS A 175 5.28 -2.20 3.90
C CYS A 175 6.27 -3.31 3.53
N LEU A 176 7.05 -3.07 2.49
CA LEU A 176 8.21 -3.86 2.09
C LEU A 176 9.44 -3.00 2.28
N SER A 177 10.37 -3.41 3.14
CA SER A 177 11.72 -2.86 3.12
C SER A 177 12.46 -3.44 1.93
N PHE A 178 13.23 -2.61 1.26
CA PHE A 178 14.08 -2.95 0.14
C PHE A 178 15.46 -3.48 0.58
N ASP A 179 15.87 -3.22 1.82
CA ASP A 179 17.05 -3.85 2.41
C ASP A 179 16.78 -5.36 2.61
N PRO A 180 17.57 -6.24 1.96
CA PRO A 180 17.41 -7.69 2.13
C PRO A 180 17.69 -8.17 3.56
N ASN A 181 18.41 -7.38 4.37
CA ASN A 181 18.75 -7.70 5.75
C ASN A 181 17.79 -7.07 6.78
N HIS A 182 16.77 -6.34 6.33
CA HIS A 182 15.82 -5.71 7.23
C HIS A 182 15.10 -6.75 8.10
N ALA A 183 14.92 -6.45 9.39
CA ALA A 183 14.37 -7.41 10.34
C ALA A 183 12.94 -7.90 10.00
N SER A 184 12.17 -7.12 9.23
CA SER A 184 10.87 -7.56 8.70
C SER A 184 10.95 -8.78 7.79
N ARG A 185 12.10 -9.04 7.15
CA ARG A 185 12.35 -10.24 6.32
C ARG A 185 12.44 -11.52 7.16
N CYS A 186 12.76 -11.41 8.45
CA CYS A 186 12.86 -12.55 9.36
C CYS A 186 11.53 -12.94 10.02
N ILE A 187 10.50 -12.10 9.93
CA ILE A 187 9.19 -12.37 10.55
C ILE A 187 8.46 -13.45 9.73
N PRO A 188 8.13 -14.62 10.30
CA PRO A 188 7.29 -15.61 9.62
C PRO A 188 5.90 -15.05 9.30
N ILE A 189 5.28 -15.50 8.21
CA ILE A 189 3.92 -15.05 7.83
C ILE A 189 2.90 -15.30 8.96
N THR A 190 3.06 -16.40 9.69
CA THR A 190 2.20 -16.78 10.82
C THR A 190 2.35 -15.88 12.05
N GLU A 191 3.44 -15.12 12.13
CA GLU A 191 3.76 -14.19 13.22
C GLU A 191 3.61 -12.72 12.77
N ASP A 192 3.22 -12.48 11.52
CA ASP A 192 2.88 -11.13 11.05
C ASP A 192 1.67 -10.59 11.83
N ALA A 193 1.62 -9.27 11.97
CA ALA A 193 0.56 -8.63 12.75
C ALA A 193 -0.81 -8.91 12.13
N LYS A 194 -1.79 -9.18 13.00
CA LYS A 194 -3.19 -9.32 12.57
C LYS A 194 -3.76 -7.93 12.30
N PHE A 195 -4.62 -7.87 11.29
CA PHE A 195 -5.44 -6.68 11.07
C PHE A 195 -6.41 -6.52 12.26
N VAL A 196 -6.49 -5.30 12.78
CA VAL A 196 -7.52 -4.90 13.74
C VAL A 196 -8.32 -3.81 13.08
N GLU A 197 -9.62 -4.04 12.93
CA GLU A 197 -10.58 -3.11 12.34
C GLU A 197 -10.82 -1.94 13.29
N ASP A 198 -9.81 -1.07 13.49
CA ASP A 198 -9.98 0.26 14.12
C ASP A 198 -8.72 1.15 14.14
N ALA A 199 -7.63 0.81 13.44
CA ALA A 199 -6.36 1.52 13.65
C ALA A 199 -6.27 2.92 12.99
N THR A 200 -7.10 3.25 12.00
CA THR A 200 -7.00 4.52 11.24
C THR A 200 -8.15 5.51 11.46
N ARG A 201 -9.26 5.11 12.09
CA ARG A 201 -10.46 5.97 12.20
C ARG A 201 -10.43 6.80 13.47
N SER A 202 -10.61 8.12 13.35
CA SER A 202 -10.91 8.94 14.53
C SER A 202 -12.35 8.65 14.99
N LYS A 203 -12.61 8.79 16.31
CA LYS A 203 -13.94 8.53 16.91
C LYS A 203 -15.07 9.37 16.27
N GLY A 204 -14.74 10.51 15.65
CA GLY A 204 -15.69 11.36 14.93
C GLY A 204 -16.07 10.83 13.54
N GLU A 205 -15.15 10.16 12.85
CA GLU A 205 -15.41 9.60 11.51
C GLU A 205 -16.31 8.37 11.57
N LEU A 206 -16.15 7.51 12.59
CA LEU A 206 -17.03 6.36 12.82
C LEU A 206 -18.49 6.80 13.00
N VAL A 207 -18.73 7.86 13.77
CA VAL A 207 -20.08 8.42 13.98
C VAL A 207 -20.63 9.01 12.67
N GLY A 208 -19.80 9.70 11.90
CA GLY A 208 -20.20 10.23 10.59
C GLY A 208 -20.50 9.15 9.54
N MET A 209 -19.83 8.01 9.59
CA MET A 209 -20.02 6.89 8.65
C MET A 209 -21.22 6.02 9.03
N LEU A 210 -21.45 5.79 10.33
CA LEU A 210 -22.69 5.20 10.86
C LEU A 210 -23.92 6.01 10.43
N ALA A 211 -23.85 7.33 10.52
CA ALA A 211 -24.93 8.22 10.09
C ALA A 211 -25.16 8.21 8.56
N ARG A 212 -24.18 7.80 7.76
CA ARG A 212 -24.21 7.78 6.29
C ARG A 212 -24.32 6.38 5.68
N GLY A 213 -24.43 5.33 6.48
CA GLY A 213 -24.47 3.93 5.99
C GLY A 213 -23.20 3.48 5.26
N ALA A 214 -22.11 4.24 5.35
CA ALA A 214 -20.91 4.08 4.53
C ALA A 214 -19.82 3.28 5.25
N MET A 215 -20.19 2.41 6.19
CA MET A 215 -19.22 1.55 6.88
C MET A 215 -18.48 0.69 5.84
N PRO A 216 -17.16 0.82 5.71
CA PRO A 216 -16.35 -0.14 4.98
C PRO A 216 -16.18 -1.30 5.93
N TRP A 217 -17.10 -2.26 5.81
CA TRP A 217 -16.77 -3.65 6.07
C TRP A 217 -15.63 -4.11 5.16
#